data_AF-A0A3S9SU54-F1
#
_entry.id   AF-A0A3S9SU54-F1
#
_cell.length_a   1.000
_cell.length_b   1.000
_cell.length_c   1.000
_cell.angle_alpha   90.00
_cell.angle_beta   90.00
_cell.angle_gamma   90.00
#
_symmetry.space_group_name_H-M   'P 1'
#
loop_
_entity.id
_entity.type
_entity.pdbx_description
1 polymer ?
#
loop_
_entity_poly.entity_id
_entity_poly.type
_entity_poly.pdbx_seq_one_letter_code
_entity_poly.pdbx_strand_id
1 'polypeptide(L)'
;GLVVTIVCGTVFFLVQLREYYWNSYTIADSVYGSVFYLLTGFHGMHVVVGTIWLMVSLVRLWRGEFSSQRHFGFEACIWYWHFVDVVWVALWCLVYVWFGGWVYMWWFKMWDGDVYTFK
;
A
#
# COMPACT_ATOMS: atom_id res chain seq x y z
N GLY A 1 -14.02 13.26 -5.82
CA GLY A 1 -13.17 12.35 -5.03
C GLY A 1 -13.00 11.00 -5.70
N LEU A 2 -14.08 10.22 -5.83
CA LEU A 2 -14.02 8.79 -6.21
C LEU A 2 -13.20 8.44 -7.47
N VAL A 3 -13.35 9.18 -8.57
CA VAL A 3 -12.56 8.94 -9.81
C VAL A 3 -11.07 9.10 -9.55
N VAL A 4 -10.66 10.13 -8.80
CA VAL A 4 -9.26 10.37 -8.43
C VAL A 4 -8.75 9.22 -7.56
N THR A 5 -9.54 8.74 -6.60
CA THR A 5 -9.17 7.59 -5.75
C THR A 5 -8.91 6.33 -6.57
N ILE A 6 -9.75 6.04 -7.57
CA ILE A 6 -9.57 4.89 -8.47
C ILE A 6 -8.29 5.03 -9.29
N VAL A 7 -8.02 6.22 -9.82
CA VAL A 7 -6.78 6.50 -10.57
C VAL A 7 -5.56 6.30 -9.66
N CYS A 8 -5.58 6.85 -8.44
CA CYS A 8 -4.50 6.67 -7.47
C CYS A 8 -4.29 5.19 -7.13
N GLY A 9 -5.35 4.41 -6.87
CA GLY A 9 -5.28 2.97 -6.61
C GLY A 9 -4.68 2.18 -7.77
N THR A 10 -5.05 2.54 -9.00
CA THR A 10 -4.50 1.91 -10.22
C THR A 10 -3.02 2.24 -10.38
N VAL A 11 -2.64 3.51 -10.21
CA VAL A 11 -1.25 3.95 -10.26
C VAL A 11 -0.42 3.26 -9.19
N PHE A 12 -0.94 3.15 -7.97
CA PHE A 12 -0.29 2.44 -6.87
C PHE A 12 0.04 0.99 -7.25
N PHE A 13 -0.94 0.25 -7.78
CA PHE A 13 -0.73 -1.13 -8.20
C PHE A 13 0.31 -1.25 -9.34
N LEU A 14 0.29 -0.34 -10.31
CA LEU A 14 1.27 -0.32 -11.40
C LEU A 14 2.70 -0.02 -10.89
N VAL A 15 2.83 0.88 -9.93
CA VAL A 15 4.12 1.16 -9.27
C VAL A 15 4.61 -0.08 -8.51
N GLN A 16 3.72 -0.80 -7.82
CA GLN A 16 4.07 -2.05 -7.13
C GLN A 16 4.56 -3.13 -8.09
N LEU A 17 3.94 -3.28 -9.27
CA LEU A 17 4.41 -4.20 -10.30
C LEU A 17 5.78 -3.79 -10.86
N ARG A 18 5.99 -2.49 -11.05
CA ARG A 18 7.27 -1.93 -11.50
C ARG A 18 8.39 -2.19 -10.48
N GLU A 19 8.08 -2.13 -9.19
CA GLU A 19 9.01 -2.53 -8.14
C GLU A 19 9.38 -4.01 -8.25
N TYR A 20 8.40 -4.92 -8.35
CA TYR A 20 8.66 -6.35 -8.48
C TYR A 20 9.51 -6.69 -9.71
N TYR A 21 9.37 -5.94 -10.79
CA TYR A 21 10.15 -6.16 -12.01
C TYR A 21 11.63 -5.78 -11.87
N TRP A 22 11.96 -4.77 -11.04
CA TRP A 22 13.33 -4.29 -10.88
C TRP A 22 14.01 -4.69 -9.58
N ASN A 23 13.32 -5.40 -8.71
CA ASN A 23 13.93 -5.93 -7.51
C ASN A 23 15.11 -6.85 -7.85
N SER A 24 16.21 -6.68 -7.14
CA SER A 24 17.40 -7.53 -7.26
C SER A 24 17.23 -8.90 -6.60
N TYR A 25 16.05 -9.18 -6.05
CA TYR A 25 15.71 -10.41 -5.36
C TYR A 25 14.31 -10.92 -5.74
N THR A 26 14.15 -12.24 -5.68
CA THR A 26 12.93 -12.96 -5.97
C THR A 26 12.29 -13.53 -4.69
N ILE A 27 11.08 -14.07 -4.83
CA ILE A 27 10.37 -14.75 -3.74
C ILE A 27 11.13 -15.99 -3.22
N ALA A 28 12.01 -16.58 -4.03
CA ALA A 28 12.74 -17.81 -3.72
C ALA A 28 14.13 -17.60 -3.11
N ASP A 29 14.62 -16.36 -3.01
CA ASP A 29 16.02 -16.11 -2.66
C ASP A 29 16.31 -16.30 -1.17
N SER A 30 15.54 -15.64 -0.30
CA SER A 30 15.77 -15.66 1.15
C SER A 30 14.47 -15.44 1.92
N VAL A 31 14.52 -15.63 3.24
CA VAL A 31 13.39 -15.35 4.13
C VAL A 31 12.88 -13.92 3.95
N TYR A 32 13.78 -12.94 3.75
CA TYR A 32 13.38 -11.57 3.46
C TYR A 32 12.60 -11.47 2.16
N GLY A 33 13.11 -12.06 1.06
CA GLY A 33 12.42 -12.09 -0.22
C GLY A 33 11.03 -12.74 -0.12
N SER A 34 10.95 -13.93 0.47
CA SER A 34 9.67 -14.65 0.63
C SER A 34 8.64 -13.86 1.44
N VAL A 35 9.05 -13.28 2.58
CA VAL A 35 8.14 -12.48 3.43
C VAL A 35 7.75 -11.16 2.75
N PHE A 36 8.70 -10.49 2.07
CA PHE A 36 8.45 -9.28 1.31
C PHE A 36 7.33 -9.49 0.29
N TYR A 37 7.50 -10.45 -0.63
CA TYR A 37 6.54 -10.70 -1.71
C TYR A 37 5.20 -11.23 -1.18
N LEU A 38 5.19 -11.99 -0.08
CA LEU A 38 3.93 -12.47 0.52
C LEU A 38 3.14 -11.32 1.14
N LEU A 39 3.78 -10.46 1.95
CA LEU A 39 3.10 -9.34 2.61
C LEU A 39 2.64 -8.28 1.61
N THR A 40 3.54 -7.82 0.74
CA THR A 40 3.24 -6.79 -0.27
C THR A 40 2.32 -7.32 -1.36
N GLY A 41 2.45 -8.59 -1.76
CA GLY A 41 1.60 -9.25 -2.75
C GLY A 41 0.17 -9.47 -2.24
N PHE A 42 0.01 -9.96 -1.01
CA PHE A 42 -1.32 -10.12 -0.40
C PHE A 42 -2.03 -8.77 -0.22
N HIS A 43 -1.30 -7.76 0.22
CA HIS A 43 -1.82 -6.40 0.29
C HIS A 43 -2.18 -5.85 -1.10
N GLY A 44 -1.32 -6.05 -2.12
CA GLY A 44 -1.59 -5.64 -3.50
C GLY A 44 -2.85 -6.29 -4.08
N MET A 45 -3.14 -7.55 -3.73
CA MET A 45 -4.41 -8.20 -4.06
C MET A 45 -5.60 -7.45 -3.45
N HIS A 46 -5.51 -7.03 -2.18
CA HIS A 46 -6.57 -6.24 -1.53
C HIS A 46 -6.77 -4.88 -2.20
N VAL A 47 -5.69 -4.22 -2.63
CA VAL A 47 -5.78 -2.96 -3.40
C VAL A 47 -6.54 -3.17 -4.71
N VAL A 48 -6.26 -4.26 -5.45
CA VAL A 48 -6.99 -4.58 -6.69
C VAL A 48 -8.47 -4.82 -6.42
N VAL A 49 -8.81 -5.62 -5.40
CA VAL A 49 -10.21 -5.89 -5.00
C VAL A 49 -10.91 -4.58 -4.60
N GLY A 50 -10.25 -3.75 -3.80
CA GLY A 50 -10.77 -2.44 -3.41
C GLY A 50 -11.00 -1.51 -4.61
N THR A 51 -10.07 -1.51 -5.58
CA THR A 51 -10.16 -0.64 -6.76
C THR A 51 -11.33 -1.07 -7.65
N ILE A 52 -11.54 -2.38 -7.81
CA ILE A 52 -12.70 -2.94 -8.51
C ILE A 52 -14.00 -2.54 -7.79
N TRP A 53 -14.04 -2.64 -6.46
CA TRP A 53 -15.23 -2.26 -5.70
C TRP A 53 -15.53 -0.76 -5.80
N LEU A 54 -14.51 0.10 -5.79
CA LEU A 54 -14.67 1.54 -6.05
C LEU A 54 -15.20 1.81 -7.47
N MET A 55 -14.69 1.10 -8.48
CA MET A 55 -15.17 1.21 -9.86
C MET A 55 -16.64 0.79 -9.98
N VAL A 56 -17.03 -0.33 -9.38
CA VAL A 56 -18.45 -0.77 -9.34
C VAL A 56 -19.30 0.28 -8.63
N SER A 57 -18.84 0.81 -7.50
CA SER A 57 -19.54 1.86 -6.77
C SER A 57 -19.68 3.16 -7.57
N LEU A 58 -18.68 3.54 -8.36
CA LEU A 58 -18.75 4.70 -9.26
C LEU A 58 -19.84 4.50 -10.33
N VAL A 59 -19.89 3.32 -10.95
CA VAL A 59 -20.92 2.99 -11.96
C VAL A 59 -22.32 3.05 -11.35
N ARG A 60 -22.50 2.48 -10.15
CA ARG A 60 -23.79 2.52 -9.44
C ARG A 60 -24.19 3.95 -9.03
N LEU A 61 -23.22 4.77 -8.64
CA LEU A 61 -23.44 6.18 -8.34
C LEU A 61 -23.89 6.96 -9.57
N TRP A 62 -23.26 6.74 -10.73
CA TRP A 62 -23.67 7.35 -12.00
C TRP A 62 -25.05 6.92 -12.47
N ARG A 63 -25.48 5.70 -12.13
CA ARG A 63 -26.85 5.22 -12.38
C ARG A 63 -27.88 5.72 -11.37
N GLY A 64 -27.48 6.46 -10.35
CA GLY A 64 -28.37 6.97 -9.30
C GLY A 64 -28.92 5.90 -8.38
N GLU A 65 -28.23 4.77 -8.22
CA GLU A 65 -28.70 3.63 -7.40
C GLU A 65 -28.56 3.83 -5.89
N PHE A 66 -27.94 4.94 -5.46
CA PHE A 66 -27.76 5.27 -4.05
C PHE A 66 -28.75 6.33 -3.59
N SER A 67 -29.26 6.18 -2.37
CA SER A 67 -30.04 7.20 -1.66
C SER A 67 -29.45 7.46 -0.28
N SER A 68 -29.80 8.59 0.33
CA SER A 68 -29.34 8.96 1.68
C SER A 68 -29.70 7.94 2.77
N GLN A 69 -30.64 7.02 2.50
CA GLN A 69 -31.01 5.94 3.41
C GLN A 69 -30.50 4.56 2.93
N ARG A 70 -30.06 4.44 1.67
CA ARG A 70 -29.64 3.17 1.05
C ARG A 70 -28.31 3.35 0.32
N HIS A 71 -27.24 3.41 1.09
CA HIS A 71 -25.87 3.56 0.57
C HIS A 71 -24.83 2.74 1.36
N PHE A 72 -25.27 1.77 2.16
CA PHE A 72 -24.37 0.90 2.94
C PHE A 72 -23.29 0.21 2.09
N GLY A 73 -23.62 -0.24 0.87
CA GLY A 73 -22.62 -0.84 -0.02
C GLY A 73 -21.51 0.12 -0.46
N PHE A 74 -21.81 1.43 -0.52
CA PHE A 74 -20.83 2.48 -0.77
C PHE A 74 -20.00 2.78 0.49
N GLU A 75 -20.65 2.84 1.66
CA GLU A 75 -19.96 3.00 2.95
C GLU A 75 -18.97 1.86 3.20
N ALA A 76 -19.40 0.61 3.01
CA ALA A 76 -18.55 -0.56 3.17
C ALA A 76 -17.34 -0.52 2.22
N CYS A 77 -17.51 -0.02 1.00
CA CYS A 77 -16.42 0.19 0.05
C CYS A 77 -15.40 1.22 0.56
N ILE A 78 -15.86 2.32 1.17
CA ILE A 78 -15.00 3.34 1.78
C ILE A 78 -14.24 2.76 2.98
N TRP A 79 -14.93 2.04 3.87
CA TRP A 79 -14.30 1.37 5.01
C TRP A 79 -13.24 0.38 4.57
N TYR A 80 -13.52 -0.41 3.53
CA TYR A 80 -12.55 -1.34 2.96
C TYR A 80 -11.34 -0.61 2.39
N TRP A 81 -11.54 0.50 1.67
CA TRP A 81 -10.44 1.30 1.12
C TRP A 81 -9.54 1.86 2.23
N HIS A 82 -10.12 2.42 3.29
CA HIS A 82 -9.35 2.90 4.44
C HIS A 82 -8.62 1.78 5.19
N PHE A 83 -9.22 0.59 5.30
CA PHE A 83 -8.53 -0.58 5.85
C PHE A 83 -7.26 -0.89 5.04
N VAL A 84 -7.38 -0.92 3.71
CA VAL A 84 -6.24 -1.14 2.81
C VAL A 84 -5.18 -0.05 3.03
N ASP A 85 -5.56 1.23 3.08
CA ASP A 85 -4.61 2.34 3.33
C ASP A 85 -3.83 2.16 4.64
N VAL A 86 -4.52 1.82 5.75
CA VAL A 86 -3.89 1.63 7.06
C VAL A 86 -2.90 0.47 7.04
N VAL A 87 -3.27 -0.65 6.41
CA VAL A 87 -2.37 -1.80 6.25
C VAL A 87 -1.15 -1.43 5.44
N TRP A 88 -1.30 -0.61 4.38
CA TRP A 88 -0.17 -0.15 3.59
C TRP A 88 0.80 0.69 4.41
N VAL A 89 0.31 1.65 5.19
CA VAL A 89 1.18 2.49 6.04
C VAL A 89 1.96 1.63 7.02
N ALA A 90 1.32 0.63 7.63
CA ALA A 90 2.00 -0.31 8.52
C ALA A 90 3.08 -1.13 7.80
N LEU A 91 2.78 -1.66 6.62
CA LEU A 91 3.76 -2.38 5.78
C LEU A 91 4.90 -1.48 5.33
N TRP A 92 4.61 -0.22 4.98
CA TRP A 92 5.60 0.71 4.52
C TRP A 92 6.64 1.01 5.60
N CYS A 93 6.17 1.29 6.81
CA CYS A 93 7.01 1.49 8.00
C CYS A 93 7.86 0.25 8.33
N LEU A 94 7.30 -0.95 8.20
CA LEU A 94 8.02 -2.17 8.51
C LEU A 94 9.08 -2.51 7.44
N VAL A 95 8.65 -2.58 6.19
CA VAL A 95 9.46 -3.13 5.09
C VAL A 95 10.51 -2.14 4.59
N TYR A 96 10.12 -0.88 4.37
CA TYR A 96 11.02 0.11 3.75
C TYR A 96 11.76 0.94 4.79
N VAL A 97 11.05 1.39 5.84
CA VAL A 97 11.65 2.29 6.82
C VAL A 97 12.57 1.51 7.77
N TRP A 98 12.05 0.46 8.40
CA TRP A 98 12.82 -0.35 9.33
C TRP A 98 13.75 -1.34 8.62
N PHE A 99 13.21 -2.32 7.89
CA PHE A 99 14.04 -3.37 7.27
C PHE A 99 14.84 -2.88 6.06
N GLY A 100 14.35 -1.88 5.33
CA GLY A 100 15.07 -1.24 4.21
C GLY A 100 16.23 -0.34 4.66
N GLY A 101 16.48 -0.22 5.97
CA GLY A 101 17.64 0.47 6.52
C GLY A 101 17.56 2.00 6.49
N TRP A 102 16.41 2.59 6.15
CA TRP A 102 16.26 4.05 6.12
C TRP A 102 16.40 4.67 7.50
N VAL A 103 15.85 4.05 8.55
CA VAL A 103 16.06 4.48 9.95
C VAL A 103 17.54 4.43 10.31
N TYR A 104 18.21 3.33 9.95
CA TYR A 104 19.62 3.17 10.21
C TYR A 104 20.46 4.24 9.49
N MET A 105 20.20 4.48 8.20
CA MET A 105 20.92 5.51 7.44
C MET A 105 20.67 6.92 7.97
N TRP A 106 19.43 7.22 8.38
CA TRP A 106 19.09 8.51 8.98
C TRP A 106 19.83 8.71 10.31
N TRP A 107 19.80 7.71 11.19
CA TRP A 107 20.54 7.71 12.45
C TRP A 107 22.05 7.84 12.21
N PHE A 108 22.61 7.05 11.30
CA PHE A 108 24.04 7.10 10.98
C PHE A 108 24.47 8.48 10.48
N LYS A 109 23.68 9.11 9.60
CA LYS A 109 23.96 10.48 9.11
C LYS A 109 23.84 11.54 10.19
N MET A 110 22.89 11.43 11.11
CA MET A 110 22.70 12.42 12.16
C MET A 110 23.88 12.46 13.15
N TRP A 111 24.66 11.38 13.24
CA TRP A 111 25.87 11.29 14.04
C TRP A 111 27.17 11.43 13.22
N ASP A 112 27.10 11.87 11.96
CA ASP A 112 28.26 11.93 11.04
C ASP A 112 29.04 10.60 10.95
N GLY A 113 28.35 9.47 11.17
CA GLY A 113 28.93 8.13 11.24
C GLY A 113 29.61 7.77 12.57
N ASP A 114 29.64 8.68 13.54
CA ASP A 114 30.25 8.51 14.86
C ASP A 114 29.24 7.93 15.86
N VAL A 115 28.99 6.62 15.74
CA VAL A 115 27.99 5.90 16.57
C VAL A 115 28.52 5.55 17.97
N TYR A 116 29.82 5.76 18.21
CA TYR A 116 30.51 5.31 19.42
C TYR A 116 30.94 6.44 20.35
N THR A 117 30.85 7.70 19.91
CA THR A 117 31.24 8.86 20.72
C THR A 117 30.05 9.78 20.90
N PHE A 118 29.50 9.80 22.12
CA PHE A 118 28.60 10.87 22.54
C PHE A 118 29.43 12.15 22.69
N LYS A 119 29.31 13.09 21.75
CA LYS A 119 29.69 14.48 21.97
C LYS A 119 28.54 15.25 22.59
#